data_AF-A0A943BGL9-F1
#
_entry.id   AF-A0A943BGL9-F1
#
_cell.length_a   1.000
_cell.length_b   1.000
_cell.length_c   1.000
_cell.angle_alpha   90.00
_cell.angle_beta   90.00
_cell.angle_gamma   90.00
#
_symmetry.space_group_name_H-M   'P 1'
#
loop_
_entity.id
_entity.type
_entity.pdbx_description
1 polymer ?
#
loop_
_entity_poly.entity_id
_entity_poly.type
_entity_poly.pdbx_seq_one_letter_code
_entity_poly.pdbx_strand_id
1 'polypeptide(L)'
;MKFKITDTDVYGDDPNFFFSYEGYDKDEMVISGISFVTLSGDISDPLNYALSMLQEMQVELCALPKVSTLPHPLQEIVLKQYDSMSGMLFLENDEEFWDEYSEDDLEKFQKQIDEYDLDVYIDLFDTKRNNIPLNVDVITCYMGLSSRFNFIGLR
;
A
#
# COMPACT_ATOMS: atom_id res chain seq x y z
N MET A 1 -1.55 16.89 -11.53
CA MET A 1 -1.69 15.43 -11.41
C MET A 1 -2.98 14.99 -12.10
N LYS A 2 -2.94 13.85 -12.79
CA LYS A 2 -4.09 13.22 -13.45
C LYS A 2 -4.34 11.87 -12.77
N PHE A 3 -5.59 11.56 -12.46
CA PHE A 3 -5.95 10.26 -11.92
C PHE A 3 -6.50 9.34 -13.00
N LYS A 4 -6.27 8.04 -12.82
CA LYS A 4 -6.82 6.96 -13.62
C LYS A 4 -7.30 5.86 -12.68
N ILE A 5 -8.50 5.36 -12.92
CA ILE A 5 -9.00 4.14 -12.28
C ILE A 5 -8.46 2.95 -13.08
N THR A 6 -7.86 1.99 -12.39
CA THR A 6 -7.18 0.83 -13.00
C THR A 6 -7.96 -0.46 -12.86
N ASP A 7 -8.70 -0.62 -11.77
CA ASP A 7 -9.62 -1.74 -11.54
C ASP A 7 -10.85 -1.26 -10.75
N THR A 8 -11.99 -1.88 -10.98
CA THR A 8 -13.28 -1.59 -10.32
C THR A 8 -13.91 -2.82 -9.68
N ASP A 9 -13.25 -3.98 -9.74
CA ASP A 9 -13.72 -5.24 -9.17
C ASP A 9 -12.77 -5.73 -8.05
N VAL A 10 -12.30 -4.79 -7.23
CA VAL A 10 -11.25 -5.06 -6.23
C VAL A 10 -11.74 -6.03 -5.13
N TYR A 11 -13.03 -5.95 -4.76
CA TYR A 11 -13.63 -6.75 -3.68
C TYR A 11 -14.93 -7.46 -4.08
N GLY A 12 -15.30 -7.52 -5.36
CA GLY A 12 -16.48 -8.26 -5.82
C GLY A 12 -17.82 -7.61 -5.46
N ASP A 13 -18.79 -8.45 -5.03
CA ASP A 13 -20.18 -8.06 -4.69
C ASP A 13 -20.26 -7.30 -3.35
N ASP A 14 -19.73 -6.08 -3.31
CA ASP A 14 -19.90 -5.15 -2.18
C ASP A 14 -20.95 -4.06 -2.50
N PRO A 15 -21.75 -3.58 -1.52
CA PRO A 15 -22.64 -2.43 -1.73
C PRO A 15 -21.91 -1.12 -2.11
N ASN A 16 -20.59 -1.04 -1.90
CA ASN A 16 -19.76 0.07 -2.31
C ASN A 16 -19.04 -0.22 -3.63
N PHE A 17 -18.82 0.83 -4.40
CA PHE A 17 -17.98 0.78 -5.59
C PHE A 17 -16.51 0.91 -5.18
N PHE A 18 -15.83 -0.22 -5.01
CA PHE A 18 -14.40 -0.26 -4.77
C PHE A 18 -13.61 -0.14 -6.06
N PHE A 19 -12.51 0.60 -6.02
CA PHE A 19 -11.66 0.77 -7.19
C PHE A 19 -10.21 0.98 -6.78
N SER A 20 -9.30 0.48 -7.61
CA SER A 20 -7.89 0.85 -7.56
C SER A 20 -7.65 2.04 -8.49
N TYR A 21 -6.70 2.88 -8.12
CA TYR A 21 -6.37 4.08 -8.86
C TYR A 21 -4.89 4.36 -8.87
N GLU A 22 -4.50 5.14 -9.87
CA GLU A 22 -3.15 5.66 -10.05
C GLU A 22 -3.22 7.17 -10.27
N GLY A 23 -2.36 7.91 -9.58
CA GLY A 23 -2.15 9.34 -9.75
C GLY A 23 -0.83 9.59 -10.48
N TYR A 24 -0.90 10.39 -11.54
CA TYR A 24 0.22 10.70 -12.42
C TYR A 24 0.59 12.17 -12.39
N ASP A 25 1.86 12.49 -12.16
CA ASP A 25 2.40 13.81 -12.48
C ASP A 25 3.14 13.72 -13.81
N LYS A 26 2.62 14.42 -14.83
CA LYS A 26 2.98 14.19 -16.24
C LYS A 26 2.80 12.72 -16.64
N ASP A 27 3.90 12.01 -16.91
CA ASP A 27 3.93 10.62 -17.37
C ASP A 27 4.41 9.65 -16.27
N GLU A 28 4.71 10.15 -15.07
CA GLU A 28 5.21 9.34 -13.94
C GLU A 28 4.08 9.02 -12.97
N MET A 29 3.94 7.74 -12.63
CA MET A 29 3.04 7.30 -11.56
C MET A 29 3.65 7.67 -10.22
N VAL A 30 2.89 8.40 -9.43
CA VAL A 30 3.36 8.98 -8.17
C VAL A 30 2.46 8.66 -6.99
N ILE A 31 1.28 8.12 -7.24
CA ILE A 31 0.34 7.65 -6.22
C ILE A 31 -0.33 6.40 -6.78
N SER A 32 -0.49 5.38 -5.95
CA SER A 32 -1.34 4.24 -6.24
C SER A 32 -2.12 3.90 -5.00
N GLY A 33 -3.36 3.48 -5.13
CA GLY A 33 -4.14 3.08 -3.97
C GLY A 33 -5.44 2.41 -4.32
N ILE A 34 -6.18 2.07 -3.27
CA ILE A 34 -7.54 1.58 -3.36
C ILE A 34 -8.41 2.53 -2.57
N SER A 35 -9.60 2.79 -3.09
CA SER A 35 -10.62 3.59 -2.42
C SER A 35 -11.99 3.03 -2.77
N PHE A 36 -13.02 3.61 -2.19
CA PHE A 36 -14.39 3.21 -2.45
C PHE A 36 -15.32 4.41 -2.48
N VAL A 37 -16.42 4.25 -3.20
CA VAL A 37 -17.55 5.17 -3.20
C VAL A 37 -18.75 4.42 -2.64
N THR A 38 -19.37 4.95 -1.58
CA THR A 38 -20.66 4.44 -1.12
C THR A 38 -21.75 4.87 -2.08
N LEU A 39 -22.41 3.88 -2.70
CA LEU A 39 -23.47 4.09 -3.67
C LEU A 39 -24.78 4.49 -2.98
N SER A 40 -24.89 5.74 -2.55
CA SER A 40 -26.14 6.28 -2.00
C SER A 40 -26.88 7.16 -3.01
N GLY A 41 -28.13 6.79 -3.31
CA GLY A 41 -29.22 7.65 -3.82
C GLY A 41 -29.08 8.24 -5.23
N ASP A 42 -28.02 9.00 -5.49
CA ASP A 42 -27.90 9.88 -6.65
C ASP A 42 -26.64 9.65 -7.51
N ILE A 43 -25.80 8.67 -7.14
CA ILE A 43 -24.59 8.32 -7.90
C ILE A 43 -24.99 7.43 -9.08
N SER A 44 -25.31 8.07 -10.21
CA SER A 44 -25.63 7.39 -11.47
C SER A 44 -24.40 6.97 -12.27
N ASP A 45 -23.24 7.54 -11.98
CA ASP A 45 -21.95 7.22 -12.60
C ASP A 45 -20.85 7.19 -11.53
N PRO A 46 -20.60 6.02 -10.92
CA PRO A 46 -19.64 5.88 -9.84
C PRO A 46 -18.18 6.07 -10.27
N LEU A 47 -17.87 5.81 -11.55
CA LEU A 47 -16.52 6.00 -12.09
C LEU A 47 -16.17 7.49 -12.16
N ASN A 48 -17.07 8.31 -12.72
CA ASN A 48 -16.85 9.76 -12.77
C ASN A 48 -16.87 10.41 -11.38
N TYR A 49 -17.70 9.89 -10.46
CA TYR A 49 -17.70 10.33 -9.07
C TYR A 49 -16.38 9.98 -8.37
N ALA A 50 -15.88 8.75 -8.51
CA ALA A 50 -14.61 8.31 -7.96
C ALA A 50 -13.44 9.16 -8.46
N LEU A 51 -13.38 9.47 -9.77
CA LEU A 51 -12.38 10.38 -10.30
C LEU A 51 -12.48 11.76 -9.63
N SER A 52 -13.66 12.36 -9.60
CA SER A 52 -13.88 13.68 -8.99
C SER A 52 -13.43 13.71 -7.53
N MET A 53 -13.75 12.67 -6.76
CA MET A 53 -13.28 12.49 -5.37
C MET A 53 -11.75 12.46 -5.29
N LEU A 54 -11.06 11.72 -6.15
CA LEU A 54 -9.59 11.72 -6.19
C LEU A 54 -9.02 13.09 -6.53
N GLN A 55 -9.65 13.81 -7.47
CA GLN A 55 -9.26 15.18 -7.80
C GLN A 55 -9.41 16.13 -6.60
N GLU A 56 -10.48 16.00 -5.82
CA GLU A 56 -10.68 16.80 -4.60
C GLU A 56 -9.64 16.45 -3.51
N MET A 57 -9.29 15.17 -3.39
CA MET A 57 -8.28 14.69 -2.44
C MET A 57 -6.83 14.93 -2.88
N GLN A 58 -6.60 15.52 -4.07
CA GLN A 58 -5.24 15.69 -4.62
C GLN A 58 -4.25 16.32 -3.63
N VAL A 59 -4.66 17.35 -2.90
CA VAL A 59 -3.78 18.07 -1.96
C VAL A 59 -3.37 17.15 -0.79
N GLU A 60 -4.31 16.39 -0.26
CA GLU A 60 -4.09 15.44 0.83
C GLU A 60 -3.19 14.29 0.39
N LEU A 61 -3.47 13.73 -0.79
CA LEU A 61 -2.67 12.66 -1.39
C LEU A 61 -1.22 13.11 -1.64
N CYS A 62 -1.00 14.35 -2.09
CA CYS A 62 0.34 14.92 -2.23
C CYS A 62 1.05 15.17 -0.90
N ALA A 63 0.30 15.34 0.19
CA ALA A 63 0.83 15.59 1.53
C ALA A 63 1.22 14.32 2.29
N LEU A 64 0.89 13.13 1.76
CA LEU A 64 1.32 11.86 2.33
C LEU A 64 2.85 11.75 2.44
N PRO A 65 3.38 10.99 3.41
CA PRO A 65 4.80 10.78 3.57
C PRO A 65 5.44 10.26 2.29
N LYS A 66 6.58 10.83 1.91
CA LYS A 66 7.28 10.42 0.69
C LYS A 66 8.02 9.12 0.94
N VAL A 67 7.82 8.14 0.06
CA VAL A 67 8.52 6.85 0.13
C VAL A 67 10.03 7.04 0.12
N SER A 68 10.54 7.97 -0.67
CA SER A 68 11.97 8.30 -0.73
C SER A 68 12.58 8.79 0.60
N THR A 69 11.74 9.16 1.58
CA THR A 69 12.15 9.65 2.90
C THR A 69 11.84 8.68 4.03
N LEU A 70 11.18 7.56 3.74
CA LEU A 70 10.88 6.55 4.74
C LEU A 70 12.18 5.87 5.21
N PRO A 71 12.25 5.47 6.50
CA PRO A 71 13.38 4.71 7.01
C PRO A 71 13.36 3.27 6.48
N HIS A 72 14.54 2.63 6.46
CA HIS A 72 14.64 1.18 6.27
C HIS A 72 14.23 0.45 7.58
N PRO A 73 13.53 -0.69 7.52
CA PRO A 73 13.14 -1.43 6.30
C PRO A 73 11.81 -1.02 5.66
N LEU A 74 10.99 -0.16 6.27
CA LEU A 74 9.68 0.23 5.72
C LEU A 74 9.73 0.73 4.28
N GLN A 75 10.71 1.57 3.93
CA GLN A 75 10.88 2.08 2.57
C GLN A 75 10.95 0.95 1.53
N GLU A 76 11.77 -0.06 1.82
CA GLU A 76 12.02 -1.16 0.89
C GLU A 76 10.78 -2.04 0.74
N ILE A 77 10.11 -2.34 1.85
CA ILE A 77 8.91 -3.17 1.88
C ILE A 77 7.76 -2.50 1.12
N VAL A 78 7.58 -1.18 1.29
CA VAL A 78 6.59 -0.39 0.53
C VAL A 78 6.90 -0.43 -0.96
N LEU A 79 8.18 -0.35 -1.36
CA LEU A 79 8.58 -0.45 -2.77
C LEU A 79 8.35 -1.86 -3.34
N LYS A 80 8.70 -2.91 -2.59
CA LYS A 80 8.44 -4.31 -2.97
C LYS A 80 6.94 -4.58 -3.15
N GLN A 81 6.09 -4.04 -2.27
CA GLN A 81 4.63 -4.15 -2.40
C GLN A 81 4.10 -3.34 -3.59
N TYR A 82 4.64 -2.15 -3.83
CA TYR A 82 4.26 -1.30 -4.96
C TYR A 82 4.57 -1.93 -6.32
N ASP A 83 5.71 -2.61 -6.45
CA ASP A 83 6.10 -3.33 -7.68
C ASP A 83 5.43 -4.72 -7.80
N SER A 84 4.63 -5.14 -6.80
CA SER A 84 3.88 -6.41 -6.85
C SER A 84 2.71 -6.36 -7.83
N MET A 85 2.58 -7.41 -8.64
CA MET A 85 1.48 -7.55 -9.60
C MET A 85 0.10 -7.68 -8.96
N SER A 86 0.02 -8.19 -7.72
CA SER A 86 -1.25 -8.39 -7.01
C SER A 86 -1.62 -7.21 -6.10
N GLY A 87 -0.70 -6.26 -5.91
CA GLY A 87 -0.81 -5.27 -4.85
C GLY A 87 -0.69 -5.84 -3.43
N MET A 88 -0.36 -7.12 -3.28
CA MET A 88 0.00 -7.74 -2.00
C MET A 88 1.46 -8.20 -2.02
N LEU A 89 2.09 -8.23 -0.86
CA LEU A 89 3.45 -8.77 -0.69
C LEU A 89 3.42 -9.83 0.41
N PHE A 90 4.04 -10.97 0.14
CA PHE A 90 4.23 -12.06 1.09
C PHE A 90 5.72 -12.38 1.13
N LEU A 91 6.34 -12.26 2.30
CA LEU A 91 7.73 -12.62 2.52
C LEU A 91 7.78 -13.81 3.47
N GLU A 92 8.11 -14.98 2.91
CA GLU A 92 8.08 -16.26 3.61
C GLU A 92 9.33 -16.46 4.49
N ASN A 93 9.20 -17.22 5.57
CA ASN A 93 10.31 -17.60 6.44
C ASN A 93 11.19 -18.67 5.77
N ASP A 94 12.11 -18.21 4.93
CA ASP A 94 13.13 -19.02 4.25
C ASP A 94 14.55 -18.43 4.40
N GLU A 95 15.55 -19.05 3.77
CA GLU A 95 16.94 -18.57 3.84
C GLU A 95 17.11 -17.21 3.15
N GLU A 96 16.40 -16.95 2.06
CA GLU A 96 16.49 -15.70 1.29
C GLU A 96 15.99 -14.52 2.13
N PHE A 97 14.89 -14.70 2.87
CA PHE A 97 14.38 -13.69 3.79
C PHE A 97 15.41 -13.28 4.86
N TRP A 98 16.10 -14.24 5.48
CA TRP A 98 17.09 -13.95 6.53
C TRP A 98 18.43 -13.46 6.00
N ASP A 99 18.71 -13.63 4.71
CA ASP A 99 19.84 -12.98 4.05
C ASP A 99 19.57 -11.48 3.84
N GLU A 100 18.30 -11.09 3.72
CA GLU A 100 17.88 -9.69 3.53
C GLU A 100 17.58 -8.97 4.85
N TYR A 101 16.92 -9.63 5.81
CA TYR A 101 16.42 -8.99 7.04
C TYR A 101 16.97 -9.65 8.30
N SER A 102 17.50 -8.83 9.21
CA SER A 102 17.89 -9.27 10.54
C SER A 102 16.75 -9.10 11.56
N GLU A 103 16.85 -9.77 12.72
CA GLU A 103 15.90 -9.54 13.83
C GLU A 103 15.84 -8.06 14.28
N ASP A 104 16.97 -7.34 14.22
CA ASP A 104 17.03 -5.91 14.54
C ASP A 104 16.28 -5.06 13.51
N ASP A 105 16.29 -5.47 12.23
CA ASP A 105 15.50 -4.81 11.19
C ASP A 105 14.01 -5.07 11.38
N LEU A 106 13.61 -6.28 11.78
CA LEU A 106 12.21 -6.57 12.13
C LEU A 106 11.75 -5.79 13.37
N GLU A 107 12.60 -5.62 14.38
CA GLU A 107 12.28 -4.77 15.54
C GLU A 107 12.13 -3.29 15.16
N LYS A 108 12.97 -2.77 14.27
CA LYS A 108 12.81 -1.42 13.71
C LYS A 108 11.53 -1.34 12.89
N PHE A 109 11.24 -2.37 12.10
CA PHE A 109 10.07 -2.42 11.24
C PHE A 109 8.79 -2.35 12.05
N GLN A 110 8.68 -3.13 13.14
CA GLN A 110 7.53 -3.05 14.05
C GLN A 110 7.30 -1.63 14.56
N LYS A 111 8.36 -0.95 15.00
CA LYS A 111 8.24 0.45 15.47
C LYS A 111 7.79 1.40 14.37
N GLN A 112 8.22 1.16 13.13
CA GLN A 112 7.79 1.95 11.96
C GLN A 112 6.33 1.67 11.60
N ILE A 113 5.86 0.43 11.72
CA ILE A 113 4.44 0.10 11.56
C ILE A 113 3.61 0.90 12.57
N ASP A 114 4.01 0.90 13.84
CA ASP A 114 3.33 1.64 14.90
C ASP A 114 3.39 3.17 14.68
N GLU A 115 4.55 3.71 14.27
CA GLU A 115 4.75 5.16 14.06
C GLU A 115 3.91 5.72 12.91
N TYR A 116 3.72 4.93 11.86
CA TYR A 116 2.97 5.33 10.66
C TYR A 116 1.52 4.82 10.66
N ASP A 117 1.08 4.16 11.73
CA ASP A 117 -0.28 3.60 11.89
C ASP A 117 -0.64 2.63 10.75
N LEU A 118 0.20 1.61 10.56
CA LEU A 118 0.14 0.69 9.41
C LEU A 118 -0.37 -0.71 9.75
N ASP A 119 -0.80 -0.97 10.99
CA ASP A 119 -1.23 -2.31 11.46
C ASP A 119 -2.37 -2.93 10.64
N VAL A 120 -3.17 -2.11 9.96
CA VAL A 120 -4.26 -2.58 9.09
C VAL A 120 -3.75 -3.04 7.72
N TYR A 121 -2.54 -2.62 7.34
CA TYR A 121 -1.94 -2.85 6.02
C TYR A 121 -0.75 -3.81 6.06
N ILE A 122 -0.13 -4.00 7.22
CA ILE A 122 1.06 -4.83 7.39
C ILE A 122 0.86 -5.73 8.60
N ASP A 123 0.92 -7.04 8.37
CA ASP A 123 1.09 -8.03 9.44
C ASP A 123 2.56 -8.45 9.51
N LEU A 124 3.16 -8.29 10.69
CA LEU A 124 4.47 -8.85 11.03
C LEU A 124 4.26 -9.99 12.02
N PHE A 125 4.68 -11.20 11.65
CA PHE A 125 4.42 -12.41 12.44
C PHE A 125 5.11 -12.37 13.82
N ASP A 126 6.42 -12.17 13.81
CA ASP A 126 7.27 -11.98 15.00
C ASP A 126 8.57 -11.29 14.57
N THR A 127 9.31 -10.75 15.52
CA THR A 127 10.63 -10.15 15.30
C THR A 127 11.78 -11.13 15.59
N LYS A 128 11.48 -12.25 16.25
CA LYS A 128 12.47 -13.26 16.66
C LYS A 128 12.37 -14.49 15.77
N ARG A 129 13.48 -14.80 15.09
CA ARG A 129 13.60 -15.92 14.16
C ARG A 129 13.17 -17.25 14.77
N ASN A 130 13.55 -17.47 16.03
CA ASN A 130 13.24 -18.72 16.75
C ASN A 130 11.76 -18.90 17.08
N ASN A 131 10.94 -17.85 16.97
CA ASN A 131 9.50 -17.90 17.19
C ASN A 131 8.71 -18.18 15.91
N ILE A 132 9.35 -18.09 14.74
CA ILE A 132 8.69 -18.15 13.44
C ILE A 132 8.84 -19.57 12.87
N PRO A 133 7.73 -20.30 12.65
CA PRO A 133 7.77 -21.59 11.95
C PRO A 133 8.31 -21.46 10.52
N LEU A 134 9.00 -22.47 10.01
CA LEU A 134 9.42 -22.47 8.60
C LEU A 134 8.22 -22.37 7.67
N ASN A 135 8.42 -21.73 6.52
CA ASN A 135 7.44 -21.63 5.43
C ASN A 135 6.13 -20.93 5.81
N VAL A 136 6.19 -19.96 6.72
CA VAL A 136 5.07 -19.05 7.01
C VAL A 136 5.47 -17.65 6.61
N ASP A 137 4.50 -16.84 6.21
CA ASP A 137 4.73 -15.43 5.91
C ASP A 137 5.17 -14.70 7.18
N VAL A 138 6.38 -14.16 7.15
CA VAL A 138 6.92 -13.30 8.21
C VAL A 138 6.34 -11.90 8.08
N ILE A 139 6.28 -11.39 6.85
CA ILE A 139 5.73 -10.08 6.53
C ILE A 139 4.67 -10.27 5.45
N THR A 140 3.45 -9.83 5.76
CA THR A 140 2.35 -9.74 4.81
C THR A 140 1.95 -8.28 4.67
N CYS A 141 2.00 -7.75 3.45
CA CYS A 141 1.47 -6.43 3.13
C CYS A 141 0.19 -6.57 2.30
N TYR A 142 -0.89 -6.00 2.81
CA TYR A 142 -2.19 -6.02 2.17
C TYR A 142 -2.33 -4.95 1.08
N MET A 143 -3.31 -5.19 0.21
CA MET A 143 -3.72 -4.24 -0.80
C MET A 143 -4.05 -2.89 -0.15
N GLY A 144 -3.54 -1.81 -0.75
CA GLY A 144 -3.78 -0.45 -0.28
C GLY A 144 -2.70 0.13 0.63
N LEU A 145 -1.65 -0.63 1.01
CA LEU A 145 -0.50 -0.06 1.74
C LEU A 145 0.07 1.18 1.03
N SER A 146 0.21 1.10 -0.30
CA SER A 146 0.70 2.22 -1.12
C SER A 146 -0.15 3.48 -1.02
N SER A 147 -1.44 3.38 -0.67
CA SER A 147 -2.32 4.55 -0.48
C SER A 147 -1.93 5.42 0.72
N ARG A 148 -1.02 4.94 1.58
CA ARG A 148 -0.50 5.67 2.74
C ARG A 148 0.71 6.51 2.42
N PHE A 149 1.26 6.42 1.20
CA PHE A 149 2.51 7.07 0.84
C PHE A 149 2.47 7.78 -0.51
N ASN A 150 3.41 8.69 -0.66
CA ASN A 150 3.63 9.46 -1.87
C ASN A 150 4.89 8.96 -2.58
N PHE A 151 4.75 8.57 -3.85
CA PHE A 151 5.81 8.04 -4.69
C PHE A 151 6.44 9.10 -5.62
N ILE A 152 6.07 10.38 -5.49
CA ILE A 152 6.70 11.49 -6.24
C ILE A 152 8.22 11.46 -6.05
N GLY A 153 8.95 11.44 -7.18
CA GLY A 153 10.41 11.56 -7.21
C GLY A 153 11.18 10.26 -6.96
N LEU A 154 10.51 9.10 -7.05
CA LEU A 154 11.15 7.78 -6.99
C LEU A 154 11.74 7.32 -8.34
N ARG A 155 11.37 7.95 -9.46
CA ARG A 155 11.85 7.64 -10.81
C ARG A 155 12.20 8.91 -11.57
#